data_AF-A0A7S4BB06-F1
#
_entry.id   AF-A0A7S4BB06-F1
#
_cell.length_a   1.000
_cell.length_b   1.000
_cell.length_c   1.000
_cell.angle_alpha   90.00
_cell.angle_beta   90.00
_cell.angle_gamma   90.00
#
_symmetry.space_group_name_H-M   'P 1'
#
loop_
_entity.id
_entity.type
_entity.pdbx_description
1 polymer ?
#
loop_
_entity_poly.entity_id
_entity_poly.type
_entity_poly.pdbx_seq_one_letter_code
_entity_poly.pdbx_strand_id
1 'polypeptide(L)'
;MGPHVSADARIGGSLCTAQTISVQQELSSAPRETFRGKYRALLFNLKDAKNPDLRHRLLEGTLCARELLRLSPREMAAEALQQQRSEWRQKRTRERIRPDWRECGGFTTTLFRCERCGGTESKDRRARLRRRAPPREPQMRGGSCACIKTRGVAIARVHQAIRAGRMAVDRARTYATCTSCRERWEV
;
A
#
# COMPACT_ATOMS: atom_id res chain seq x y z
N MET A 1 -2.02 34.33 27.63
CA MET A 1 -3.21 34.48 26.77
C MET A 1 -3.01 35.73 25.93
N GLY A 2 -2.44 35.59 24.73
CA GLY A 2 -2.22 36.70 23.81
C GLY A 2 -3.33 36.71 22.76
N PRO A 3 -3.87 37.88 22.38
CA PRO A 3 -4.85 37.97 21.32
C PRO A 3 -4.10 37.91 19.97
N HIS A 4 -4.18 36.79 19.26
CA HIS A 4 -3.80 36.74 17.85
C HIS A 4 -4.95 37.31 17.02
N VAL A 5 -4.89 38.63 16.79
CA VAL A 5 -5.70 39.34 15.79
C VAL A 5 -4.81 39.52 14.56
N SER A 6 -5.17 38.94 13.40
CA SER A 6 -4.71 39.26 12.03
C SER A 6 -5.20 38.14 11.09
N ALA A 7 -5.80 38.30 9.91
CA ALA A 7 -6.01 39.46 9.04
C ALA A 7 -7.11 39.15 7.99
N ASP A 8 -8.32 38.76 8.40
CA ASP A 8 -9.42 38.35 7.49
C ASP A 8 -10.25 39.52 6.93
N ALA A 9 -9.61 40.66 6.64
CA ALA A 9 -10.31 41.82 6.09
C ALA A 9 -9.57 42.37 4.88
N ARG A 10 -10.21 42.26 3.70
CA ARG A 10 -9.93 42.98 2.44
C ARG A 10 -8.97 42.33 1.44
N ILE A 11 -9.07 41.03 1.18
CA ILE A 11 -8.83 40.57 -0.21
C ILE A 11 -10.10 40.92 -0.99
N GLY A 12 -10.03 41.97 -1.82
CA GLY A 12 -11.18 42.61 -2.45
C GLY A 12 -12.11 41.61 -3.15
N GLY A 13 -13.43 41.83 -3.03
CA GLY A 13 -14.45 40.92 -3.57
C GLY A 13 -14.29 40.60 -5.06
N SER A 14 -13.61 41.44 -5.84
CA SER A 14 -13.29 41.22 -7.26
C SER A 14 -12.25 40.12 -7.51
N LEU A 15 -11.24 39.97 -6.65
CA LEU A 15 -10.23 38.90 -6.78
C LEU A 15 -10.82 37.54 -6.40
N CYS A 16 -11.69 37.53 -5.38
CA CYS A 16 -12.42 36.33 -4.98
C CYS A 16 -13.37 35.83 -6.08
N THR A 17 -14.09 36.73 -6.76
CA THR A 17 -14.96 36.35 -7.87
C THR A 17 -14.18 35.87 -9.09
N ALA A 18 -13.07 36.52 -9.46
CA ALA A 18 -12.23 36.10 -10.57
C ALA A 18 -11.65 34.67 -10.36
N GLN A 19 -11.09 34.41 -9.18
CA GLN A 19 -10.59 33.08 -8.78
C GLN A 19 -11.67 32.01 -8.82
N THR A 20 -12.86 32.33 -8.30
CA THR A 20 -14.01 31.42 -8.30
C THR A 20 -14.46 31.08 -9.71
N ILE A 21 -14.50 32.06 -10.61
CA ILE A 21 -14.83 31.86 -12.03
C ILE A 21 -13.80 30.93 -12.69
N SER A 22 -12.51 31.13 -12.45
CA SER A 22 -11.46 30.26 -12.99
C SER A 22 -11.59 28.82 -12.49
N VAL A 23 -11.81 28.61 -11.19
CA VAL A 23 -12.02 27.26 -10.62
C VAL A 23 -13.27 26.61 -11.22
N GLN A 24 -14.36 27.36 -11.38
CA GLN A 24 -15.60 26.83 -11.93
C GLN A 24 -15.44 26.46 -13.42
N GLN A 25 -14.74 27.28 -14.20
CA GLN A 25 -14.47 27.00 -15.62
C GLN A 25 -13.58 25.75 -15.78
N GLU A 26 -12.50 25.64 -15.00
CA GLU A 26 -11.63 24.46 -15.01
C GLU A 26 -12.33 23.20 -14.48
N LEU A 27 -13.24 23.34 -13.51
CA LEU A 27 -14.03 22.23 -13.02
C LEU A 27 -15.03 21.77 -14.10
N SER A 28 -15.64 22.71 -14.83
CA SER A 28 -16.58 22.40 -15.91
C SER A 28 -15.93 21.74 -17.14
N SER A 29 -14.64 21.97 -17.37
CA SER A 29 -13.87 21.32 -18.43
C SER A 29 -13.46 19.87 -18.06
N ALA A 30 -13.57 19.48 -16.79
CA ALA A 30 -13.23 18.14 -16.34
C ALA A 30 -14.24 17.09 -16.85
N PRO A 31 -13.81 15.83 -17.09
CA PRO A 31 -14.70 14.75 -17.49
C PRO A 31 -15.86 14.57 -16.49
N ARG A 32 -17.09 14.42 -17.01
CA ARG A 32 -18.33 14.31 -16.21
C ARG A 32 -18.28 13.24 -15.11
N GLU A 33 -17.58 12.14 -15.36
CA GLU A 33 -17.39 11.05 -14.39
C GLU A 33 -16.58 11.48 -13.16
N THR A 34 -15.61 12.37 -13.35
CA THR A 34 -14.71 12.85 -12.27
C THR A 34 -15.19 14.16 -11.63
N PHE A 35 -16.06 14.91 -12.32
CA PHE A 35 -16.58 16.21 -11.89
C PHE A 35 -17.14 16.17 -10.45
N ARG A 36 -18.08 15.25 -10.19
CA ARG A 36 -18.74 15.14 -8.86
C ARG A 36 -17.76 14.82 -7.74
N GLY A 37 -16.76 13.99 -8.02
CA GLY A 37 -15.72 13.63 -7.04
C GLY A 37 -14.81 14.81 -6.72
N LYS A 38 -14.32 15.49 -7.76
CA LYS A 38 -13.48 16.69 -7.63
C LYS A 38 -14.21 17.82 -6.90
N TYR A 39 -15.47 18.09 -7.26
CA TYR A 39 -16.28 19.11 -6.60
C TYR A 39 -16.43 18.86 -5.09
N ARG A 40 -16.77 17.62 -4.70
CA ARG A 40 -16.89 17.25 -3.27
C ARG A 40 -15.56 17.38 -2.53
N ALA A 41 -14.46 16.97 -3.16
CA ALA A 41 -13.14 17.10 -2.57
C ALA A 41 -12.72 18.56 -2.38
N LEU A 42 -12.95 19.42 -3.38
CA LEU A 42 -12.68 20.84 -3.31
C LEU A 42 -13.50 21.51 -2.19
N LEU A 43 -14.81 21.28 -2.17
CA LEU A 43 -15.68 21.83 -1.13
C LEU A 43 -15.23 21.40 0.27
N PHE A 44 -14.90 20.13 0.47
CA PHE A 44 -14.48 19.63 1.78
C PHE A 44 -13.17 20.27 2.24
N ASN A 45 -12.16 20.37 1.37
CA ASN A 45 -10.86 20.93 1.73
C ASN A 45 -10.89 22.45 1.86
N LEU A 46 -11.59 23.17 0.96
CA LEU A 46 -11.71 24.62 1.02
C LEU A 46 -12.60 25.09 2.17
N LYS A 47 -13.59 24.30 2.60
CA LYS A 47 -14.44 24.63 3.75
C LYS A 47 -13.81 24.26 5.10
N ASP A 48 -12.65 23.60 5.12
CA ASP A 48 -11.99 23.21 6.36
C ASP A 48 -11.48 24.45 7.11
N ALA A 49 -12.04 24.71 8.29
CA ALA A 49 -11.63 25.82 9.16
C ALA A 49 -10.23 25.64 9.72
N LYS A 50 -9.71 24.41 9.77
CA LYS A 50 -8.37 24.11 10.28
C LYS A 50 -7.26 24.35 9.26
N ASN A 51 -7.61 24.65 8.01
CA ASN A 51 -6.65 24.91 6.92
C ASN A 51 -7.01 26.20 6.16
N PRO A 52 -6.86 27.39 6.78
CA PRO A 52 -7.04 28.66 6.08
C PRO A 52 -5.98 28.89 5.00
N ASP A 53 -4.78 28.34 5.17
CA ASP A 53 -3.63 28.54 4.26
C ASP A 53 -3.93 28.11 2.82
N LEU A 54 -4.70 27.02 2.63
CA LEU A 54 -5.11 26.59 1.30
C LEU A 54 -5.96 27.66 0.59
N ARG A 55 -6.84 28.34 1.33
CA ARG A 55 -7.68 29.42 0.79
C ARG A 55 -6.85 30.67 0.51
N HIS A 56 -5.93 31.02 1.41
CA HIS A 56 -5.00 32.12 1.20
C HIS A 56 -4.16 31.93 -0.07
N ARG A 57 -3.52 30.77 -0.21
CA ARG A 57 -2.70 30.44 -1.38
C ARG A 57 -3.49 30.47 -2.69
N LEU A 58 -4.77 30.07 -2.65
CA LEU A 58 -5.65 30.20 -3.81
C LEU A 58 -5.92 31.68 -4.11
N LEU A 59 -6.40 32.46 -3.13
CA LEU A 59 -6.75 33.87 -3.31
C LEU A 59 -5.57 34.76 -3.73
N GLU A 60 -4.38 34.48 -3.21
CA GLU A 60 -3.13 35.17 -3.57
C GLU A 60 -2.63 34.81 -4.98
N GLY A 61 -3.15 33.74 -5.59
CA GLY A 61 -2.74 33.28 -6.91
C GLY A 61 -1.50 32.39 -6.92
N THR A 62 -0.89 32.11 -5.76
CA THR A 62 0.22 31.17 -5.58
C THR A 62 -0.17 29.73 -5.97
N LEU A 63 -1.44 29.38 -5.85
CA LEU A 63 -2.02 28.14 -6.38
C LEU A 63 -3.02 28.47 -7.49
N CYS A 64 -2.76 28.03 -8.71
CA CYS A 64 -3.71 28.23 -9.81
C CYS A 64 -4.87 27.22 -9.77
N ALA A 65 -6.03 27.61 -10.30
CA ALA A 65 -7.22 26.77 -10.41
C ALA A 65 -6.95 25.40 -11.08
N ARG A 66 -6.14 25.40 -12.14
CA ARG A 66 -5.75 24.19 -12.87
C ARG A 66 -4.88 23.25 -12.03
N GLU A 67 -3.99 23.80 -11.21
CA GLU A 67 -3.14 23.01 -10.31
C GLU A 67 -3.97 22.43 -9.16
N LEU A 68 -4.87 23.22 -8.59
CA LEU A 68 -5.79 22.79 -7.55
C LEU A 68 -6.61 21.56 -7.96
N LEU A 69 -7.05 21.49 -9.22
CA LEU A 69 -7.81 20.35 -9.77
C LEU A 69 -6.96 19.12 -10.11
N ARG A 70 -5.64 19.28 -10.19
CA ARG A 70 -4.68 18.19 -10.37
C ARG A 70 -4.23 17.60 -9.03
N LEU A 71 -4.19 18.41 -7.98
CA LEU A 71 -3.86 17.96 -6.63
C LEU A 71 -4.86 16.90 -6.16
N SER A 72 -4.35 15.87 -5.49
CA SER A 72 -5.21 14.89 -4.85
C SER A 72 -5.85 15.47 -3.59
N PRO A 73 -7.02 14.96 -3.15
CA PRO A 73 -7.66 15.40 -1.90
C PRO A 73 -6.79 15.22 -0.66
N ARG A 74 -5.77 14.38 -0.74
CA ARG A 74 -4.82 14.16 0.36
C ARG A 74 -3.75 15.25 0.42
N GLU A 75 -3.34 15.77 -0.74
CA GLU A 75 -2.34 16.84 -0.91
C GLU A 75 -2.95 18.24 -0.73
N MET A 76 -4.28 18.37 -0.81
CA MET A 76 -4.99 19.61 -0.44
C MET A 76 -5.19 19.77 1.07
N ALA A 77 -4.94 18.74 1.87
CA ALA A 77 -5.13 18.79 3.32
C ALA A 77 -4.10 19.71 4.01
N ALA A 78 -4.28 20.03 5.29
CA ALA A 78 -3.28 20.78 6.06
C ALA A 78 -1.92 20.08 6.08
N GLU A 79 -0.82 20.84 5.98
CA GLU A 79 0.54 20.31 5.85
C GLU A 79 0.91 19.33 6.98
N ALA A 80 0.59 19.68 8.23
CA ALA A 80 0.81 18.80 9.39
C ALA A 80 0.08 17.44 9.25
N LEU A 81 -1.15 17.44 8.71
CA LEU A 81 -1.91 16.21 8.48
C LEU A 81 -1.33 15.40 7.32
N GLN A 82 -0.79 16.06 6.30
CA GLN A 82 -0.11 15.38 5.19
C GLN A 82 1.13 14.64 5.70
N GLN A 83 1.96 15.32 6.50
CA GLN A 83 3.16 14.77 7.11
C GLN A 83 2.82 13.58 8.02
N GLN A 84 1.84 13.72 8.90
CA GLN A 84 1.37 12.61 9.74
C GLN A 84 0.92 11.40 8.89
N ARG A 85 0.18 11.64 7.80
CA ARG A 85 -0.26 10.56 6.90
C ARG A 85 0.89 9.90 6.15
N SER A 86 1.95 10.63 5.78
CA SER A 86 3.15 10.03 5.16
C SER A 86 3.92 9.19 6.16
N GLU A 87 4.14 9.69 7.37
CA GLU A 87 4.84 8.96 8.43
C GLU A 87 4.11 7.67 8.80
N TRP A 88 2.79 7.75 9.00
CA TRP A 88 1.96 6.57 9.25
C TRP A 88 2.05 5.54 8.13
N ARG A 89 2.01 5.97 6.86
CA ARG A 89 2.15 5.06 5.71
C ARG A 89 3.53 4.41 5.67
N GLN A 90 4.58 5.18 5.95
CA GLN A 90 5.95 4.67 5.96
C GLN A 90 6.14 3.66 7.10
N LYS A 91 5.66 3.98 8.31
CA LYS A 91 5.68 3.08 9.47
C LYS A 91 4.93 1.78 9.19
N ARG A 92 3.71 1.87 8.66
CA ARG A 92 2.91 0.69 8.28
C ARG A 92 3.58 -0.15 7.21
N THR A 93 4.20 0.49 6.23
CA THR A 93 4.96 -0.20 5.18
C THR A 93 6.15 -0.94 5.78
N ARG A 94 6.91 -0.28 6.66
CA ARG A 94 8.04 -0.88 7.38
C ARG A 94 7.61 -2.06 8.26
N GLU A 95 6.49 -1.96 8.96
CA GLU A 95 5.94 -3.05 9.78
C GLU A 95 5.47 -4.24 8.92
N ARG A 96 4.91 -3.97 7.73
CA ARG A 96 4.37 -5.01 6.85
C ARG A 96 5.43 -5.70 6.02
N ILE A 97 6.50 -4.99 5.66
CA ILE A 97 7.71 -5.59 5.10
C ILE A 97 8.36 -6.37 6.23
N ARG A 98 8.07 -7.68 6.29
CA ARG A 98 8.91 -8.58 7.07
C ARG A 98 10.33 -8.48 6.50
N PRO A 99 11.38 -8.47 7.35
CA PRO A 99 12.76 -8.60 6.86
C PRO A 99 12.81 -9.76 5.87
N ASP A 100 13.61 -9.62 4.81
CA ASP A 100 13.65 -10.64 3.75
C ASP A 100 13.78 -12.01 4.44
N TRP A 101 12.98 -12.98 4.03
CA TRP A 101 13.04 -14.33 4.60
C TRP A 101 14.47 -14.92 4.51
N ARG A 102 15.32 -14.36 3.63
CA ARG A 102 16.75 -14.64 3.53
C ARG A 102 17.58 -14.05 4.69
N GLU A 103 17.19 -12.89 5.20
CA GLU A 103 17.83 -12.15 6.30
C GLU A 103 17.31 -12.60 7.68
N CYS A 104 16.08 -13.13 7.75
CA CYS A 104 15.66 -13.95 8.87
C CYS A 104 16.55 -15.19 8.95
N GLY A 105 17.54 -15.18 9.85
CA GLY A 105 18.54 -16.21 10.05
C GLY A 105 18.02 -17.58 10.54
N GLY A 106 16.75 -17.91 10.29
CA GLY A 106 16.08 -19.06 10.88
C GLY A 106 15.71 -18.84 12.35
N PHE A 107 15.06 -19.83 12.95
CA PHE A 107 14.87 -19.88 14.41
C PHE A 107 16.01 -20.72 15.01
N THR A 108 16.59 -20.25 16.11
CA THR A 108 17.54 -21.05 16.90
C THR A 108 16.74 -22.13 17.63
N THR A 109 17.03 -23.39 17.32
CA THR A 109 16.41 -24.57 17.92
C THR A 109 17.48 -25.51 18.45
N THR A 110 17.17 -26.21 19.55
CA THR A 110 18.06 -27.23 20.15
C THR A 110 17.71 -28.65 19.72
N LEU A 111 16.81 -28.80 18.74
CA LEU A 111 16.22 -30.07 18.33
C LEU A 111 17.18 -30.95 17.52
N PHE A 112 18.20 -30.35 16.89
CA PHE A 112 19.10 -31.04 15.97
C PHE A 112 20.52 -31.07 16.52
N ARG A 113 21.07 -32.28 16.63
CA ARG A 113 22.45 -32.50 17.04
C ARG A 113 23.35 -32.53 15.80
N CYS A 114 24.41 -31.74 15.81
CA CYS A 114 25.39 -31.74 14.73
C CYS A 114 26.30 -32.97 14.84
N GLU A 115 26.41 -33.73 13.76
CA GLU A 115 27.29 -34.91 13.70
C GLU A 115 28.78 -34.56 13.69
N ARG A 116 29.13 -33.33 13.32
CA ARG A 116 30.52 -32.88 13.19
C ARG A 116 31.13 -32.34 14.48
N CYS A 117 30.34 -31.63 15.30
CA CYS A 117 30.83 -30.99 16.53
C CYS A 117 30.06 -31.41 17.79
N GLY A 118 29.01 -32.22 17.67
CA GLY A 118 28.19 -32.66 18.79
C GLY A 118 27.27 -31.59 19.40
N GLY A 119 27.36 -30.34 18.93
CA GLY A 119 26.54 -29.22 19.40
C GLY A 119 25.06 -29.42 19.09
N THR A 120 24.21 -28.99 20.01
CA THR A 120 22.74 -29.10 19.89
C THR A 120 22.10 -27.80 19.39
N GLU A 121 22.80 -26.67 19.47
CA GLU A 121 22.28 -25.41 18.96
C GLU A 121 22.39 -25.33 17.44
N SER A 122 21.23 -25.28 16.78
CA SER A 122 21.10 -25.25 15.33
C SER A 122 20.12 -24.15 14.91
N LYS A 123 20.33 -23.54 13.75
CA LYS A 123 19.39 -22.62 13.12
C LYS A 123 18.62 -23.35 12.02
N ASP A 124 17.31 -23.49 12.19
CA ASP A 124 16.43 -24.13 11.21
C ASP A 124 15.84 -23.09 10.24
N ARG A 125 15.93 -23.40 8.94
CA ARG A 125 15.25 -22.71 7.85
C ARG A 125 14.43 -23.69 7.01
N ARG A 126 13.10 -23.51 7.03
CA ARG A 126 12.20 -24.14 6.05
C ARG A 126 12.32 -23.45 4.70
N ALA A 127 13.01 -24.07 3.75
CA ALA A 127 13.11 -23.57 2.40
C ALA A 127 11.85 -23.99 1.63
N ARG A 128 10.92 -23.04 1.41
CA ARG A 128 9.93 -23.23 0.33
C ARG A 128 10.69 -23.07 -0.99
N LEU A 129 10.72 -24.11 -1.81
CA LEU A 129 11.10 -23.95 -3.22
C LEU A 129 10.24 -22.80 -3.75
N ARG A 130 10.88 -21.77 -4.34
CA ARG A 130 10.15 -20.66 -4.96
C ARG A 130 9.12 -21.33 -5.87
N ARG A 131 7.83 -21.06 -5.70
CA ARG A 131 6.86 -21.40 -6.74
C ARG A 131 7.48 -20.86 -8.03
N ARG A 132 7.75 -21.71 -9.03
CA ARG A 132 7.88 -21.17 -10.40
C ARG A 132 6.64 -20.31 -10.55
N ALA A 133 6.83 -19.02 -10.84
CA ALA A 133 5.71 -18.12 -11.00
C ALA A 133 4.74 -18.84 -11.95
N PRO A 134 3.46 -19.05 -11.58
CA PRO A 134 2.52 -19.59 -12.55
C PRO A 134 2.64 -18.72 -13.80
N PRO A 135 2.62 -19.31 -15.01
CA PRO A 135 2.64 -18.51 -16.23
C PRO A 135 1.59 -17.41 -16.07
N ARG A 136 1.98 -16.16 -16.37
CA ARG A 136 1.11 -14.99 -16.15
C ARG A 136 -0.26 -15.31 -16.76
N GLU A 137 -1.29 -15.43 -15.92
CA GLU A 137 -2.65 -15.65 -16.40
C GLU A 137 -2.98 -14.52 -17.39
N PRO A 138 -3.55 -14.84 -18.57
CA PRO A 138 -4.06 -13.81 -19.46
C PRO A 138 -5.07 -12.98 -18.67
N GLN A 139 -4.94 -11.66 -18.71
CA GLN A 139 -5.89 -10.77 -18.06
C GLN A 139 -7.28 -11.02 -18.65
N MET A 140 -8.15 -11.67 -17.86
CA MET A 140 -9.57 -11.81 -18.16
C MET A 140 -10.19 -10.42 -18.24
N ARG A 141 -10.48 -9.94 -19.46
CA ARG A 141 -11.41 -8.83 -19.66
C ARG A 141 -12.81 -9.30 -19.26
N GLY A 142 -13.56 -8.38 -18.66
CA GLY A 142 -14.77 -8.64 -17.88
C GLY A 142 -15.81 -9.50 -18.57
N GLY A 143 -16.39 -10.41 -17.79
CA GLY A 143 -17.53 -11.23 -18.15
C GLY A 143 -18.16 -11.77 -16.87
N SER A 144 -19.48 -11.69 -16.79
CA SER A 144 -20.33 -11.83 -15.61
C SER A 144 -20.12 -13.10 -14.77
N CYS A 145 -20.30 -12.90 -13.48
CA CYS A 145 -20.52 -13.83 -12.37
C CYS A 145 -21.01 -15.25 -12.74
N ALA A 146 -20.09 -16.18 -13.02
CA ALA A 146 -20.35 -17.63 -13.06
C ALA A 146 -19.22 -18.46 -12.39
N CYS A 147 -18.27 -17.81 -11.72
CA CYS A 147 -17.00 -18.42 -11.31
C CYS A 147 -16.94 -18.97 -9.88
N ILE A 148 -18.03 -18.88 -9.10
CA ILE A 148 -18.03 -19.43 -7.73
C ILE A 148 -18.19 -20.96 -7.74
N LYS A 149 -18.81 -21.56 -8.76
CA LYS A 149 -19.02 -23.03 -8.83
C LYS A 149 -17.85 -23.82 -9.41
N THR A 150 -16.94 -23.20 -10.16
CA THR A 150 -15.82 -23.90 -10.83
C THR A 150 -14.57 -24.06 -9.96
N ARG A 151 -14.42 -23.29 -8.88
CA ARG A 151 -13.25 -23.41 -7.97
C ARG A 151 -13.24 -24.71 -7.15
N GLY A 152 -14.40 -25.22 -6.74
CA GLY A 152 -14.49 -26.47 -5.97
C GLY A 152 -14.08 -27.72 -6.78
N VAL A 153 -14.46 -27.75 -8.07
CA VAL A 153 -14.13 -28.86 -8.99
C VAL A 153 -12.64 -28.93 -9.28
N ALA A 154 -11.96 -27.78 -9.38
CA ALA A 154 -10.52 -27.72 -9.60
C ALA A 154 -9.72 -28.27 -8.41
N ILE A 155 -10.10 -27.96 -7.18
CA ILE A 155 -9.41 -28.44 -5.97
C ILE A 155 -9.58 -29.96 -5.81
N ALA A 156 -10.78 -30.49 -6.03
CA ALA A 156 -11.05 -31.92 -5.93
C ALA A 156 -10.22 -32.73 -6.94
N ARG A 157 -10.09 -32.25 -8.19
CA ARG A 157 -9.27 -32.90 -9.23
C ARG A 157 -7.78 -32.87 -8.91
N VAL A 158 -7.28 -31.77 -8.35
CA VAL A 158 -5.89 -31.67 -7.87
C VAL A 158 -5.64 -32.68 -6.74
N HIS A 159 -6.54 -32.77 -5.75
CA HIS A 159 -6.41 -33.73 -4.65
C HIS A 159 -6.48 -35.19 -5.12
N GLN A 160 -7.35 -35.48 -6.10
CA GLN A 160 -7.48 -36.82 -6.67
C GLN A 160 -6.24 -37.20 -7.52
N ALA A 161 -5.63 -36.23 -8.22
CA ALA A 161 -4.39 -36.44 -8.96
C ALA A 161 -3.17 -36.64 -8.04
N ILE A 162 -3.13 -35.95 -6.90
CA ILE A 162 -2.12 -36.18 -5.84
C ILE A 162 -2.27 -37.58 -5.25
N ARG A 163 -3.50 -38.00 -4.89
CA ARG A 163 -3.76 -39.35 -4.35
C ARG A 163 -3.43 -40.46 -5.35
N ALA A 164 -3.66 -40.22 -6.63
CA ALA A 164 -3.33 -41.16 -7.70
C ALA A 164 -1.83 -41.14 -8.09
N GLY A 165 -0.97 -40.40 -7.38
CA GLY A 165 0.47 -40.30 -7.65
C GLY A 165 0.81 -39.57 -8.96
N ARG A 166 -0.18 -39.00 -9.65
CA ARG A 166 -0.02 -38.31 -10.94
C ARG A 166 0.46 -36.87 -10.79
N MET A 167 0.47 -36.34 -9.56
CA MET A 167 1.02 -35.02 -9.24
C MET A 167 1.80 -35.09 -7.92
N ALA A 168 3.08 -34.69 -7.95
CA ALA A 168 3.90 -34.58 -6.76
C ALA A 168 3.58 -33.27 -6.02
N VAL A 169 3.40 -33.36 -4.71
CA VAL A 169 3.39 -32.17 -3.84
C VAL A 169 4.83 -31.93 -3.40
N ASP A 170 5.38 -30.76 -3.74
CA ASP A 170 6.69 -30.35 -3.22
C ASP A 170 6.63 -30.33 -1.69
N ARG A 171 7.22 -31.34 -1.05
CA ARG A 171 7.42 -31.32 0.40
C ARG A 171 8.41 -30.20 0.70
N ALA A 172 8.02 -29.26 1.55
CA ALA A 172 8.93 -28.23 2.01
C ALA A 172 10.12 -28.93 2.69
N ARG A 173 11.33 -28.73 2.15
CA ARG A 173 12.56 -29.25 2.75
C ARG A 173 12.98 -28.36 3.90
N THR A 174 13.36 -28.99 5.00
CA THR A 174 13.82 -28.32 6.22
C THR A 174 15.32 -28.49 6.27
N TYR A 175 16.05 -27.40 6.50
CA TYR A 175 17.51 -27.46 6.62
C TYR A 175 17.93 -26.89 7.96
N ALA A 176 18.75 -27.63 8.68
CA ALA A 176 19.41 -27.16 9.90
C ALA A 176 20.83 -26.69 9.58
N THR A 177 21.26 -25.64 10.25
CA THR A 177 22.63 -25.12 10.20
C THR A 177 23.21 -25.05 11.61
N CYS A 178 24.35 -25.68 11.86
CA CYS A 178 24.98 -25.62 13.19
C CYS A 178 25.50 -24.21 13.48
N THR A 179 25.26 -23.67 14.68
CA THR A 179 25.79 -22.35 15.08
C THR A 179 27.30 -22.37 15.29
N SER A 180 27.85 -23.49 15.80
CA SER A 180 29.27 -23.62 16.14
C SER A 180 30.18 -23.91 14.94
N CYS A 181 29.80 -24.82 14.04
CA CYS A 181 30.64 -25.24 12.91
C CYS A 181 30.09 -24.84 11.53
N ARG A 182 28.91 -24.23 11.46
CA ARG A 182 28.22 -23.80 10.22
C ARG A 182 27.90 -24.91 9.22
N GLU A 183 28.04 -26.17 9.61
CA GLU A 183 27.63 -27.32 8.81
C GLU A 183 26.12 -27.25 8.54
N ARG A 184 25.70 -27.61 7.32
CA ARG A 184 24.28 -27.56 6.91
C ARG A 184 23.82 -28.93 6.45
N TRP A 185 22.72 -29.43 7.01
CA TRP A 185 22.12 -30.70 6.63
C TRP A 185 20.60 -30.58 6.44
N GLU A 186 20.02 -31.53 5.70
CA GLU A 186 18.57 -31.67 5.53
C GLU A 186 18.00 -32.49 6.70
N VAL A 187 16.84 -32.05 7.22
CA VAL A 187 16.09 -32.70 8.32
C VAL A 187 14.81 -33.32 7.78
#